data_AF-A0A0G4GVG1-F1
#
_entry.id   AF-A0A0G4GVG1-F1
#
_cell.length_a   1.000
_cell.length_b   1.000
_cell.length_c   1.000
_cell.angle_alpha   90.00
_cell.angle_beta   90.00
_cell.angle_gamma   90.00
#
_symmetry.space_group_name_H-M   'P 1'
#
loop_
_entity.id
_entity.type
_entity.pdbx_description
1 polymer ?
#
loop_
_entity_poly.entity_id
_entity_poly.type
_entity_poly.pdbx_seq_one_letter_code
_entity_poly.pdbx_strand_id
1 'polypeptide(L)'
;MLLLHLIHLPFSFSASVWPQTMDSAMDGNANFADLEALEPDVKVPFYIYQTPAMRKLYDGCQRTALSILDGRWPPHLPKGMGDVNRKNYDEVFWLDQLWNDSWRTFDPEDALVFVIPVYPVLSLEQACEGDRNQTHALAEAAIMQLPYFGRNEGLDHIVMGIDWRFTHTKNKSIKRAFGRRFAALAKKISWGRKVAERGYGHIGCAVTSPFTSVLTFLQKGNQPFEKESLLERGLIDARDVFEDNCIHTARNPPSKHDWFARDYSMFFQGQTSFRRGYIYRRLAFQHLVGWNFTAKGDDVTSSRYVDGFRSRTLNVLITEAEEMFKYAMPFQCEIPWRNFTFVIDGPLFKADPRKALTPILEEVYGDHAAIRERLRLMDYYSKKILWDAPGSTTARSVLRAMTRQCLTEKAKADFIRRTSKWKHGEWMRLCNAGGMHAILRYSRRIDK
;
A
#
# COMPACT_ATOMS: atom_id res chain seq x y z
N MET A 1 -61.82 12.05 2.33
CA MET A 1 -62.08 12.35 0.90
C MET A 1 -61.09 13.41 0.47
N LEU A 2 -59.90 13.00 0.02
CA LEU A 2 -58.89 13.85 -0.62
C LEU A 2 -58.10 12.93 -1.57
N LEU A 3 -58.19 13.21 -2.86
CA LEU A 3 -57.53 12.52 -3.96
C LEU A 3 -56.05 12.93 -4.03
N LEU A 4 -55.16 11.96 -4.26
CA LEU A 4 -53.85 12.21 -4.87
C LEU A 4 -53.60 11.14 -5.94
N HIS A 5 -53.50 11.59 -7.19
CA HIS A 5 -53.10 10.82 -8.35
C HIS A 5 -51.61 10.43 -8.24
N LEU A 6 -51.32 9.14 -8.38
CA LEU A 6 -49.99 8.61 -8.63
C LEU A 6 -49.91 8.13 -10.08
N ILE A 7 -49.04 8.78 -10.84
CA ILE A 7 -48.65 8.41 -12.20
C ILE A 7 -47.73 7.19 -12.10
N HIS A 8 -48.13 6.09 -12.74
CA HIS A 8 -47.28 4.92 -12.96
C HIS A 8 -46.41 5.12 -14.22
N LEU A 9 -45.09 5.00 -14.08
CA LEU A 9 -44.17 4.72 -15.18
C LEU A 9 -43.51 3.36 -14.94
N PRO A 10 -43.43 2.46 -15.93
CA PRO A 10 -42.74 1.18 -15.78
C PRO A 10 -41.23 1.35 -16.04
N PHE A 11 -40.42 1.18 -15.00
CA PHE A 11 -38.98 0.96 -15.16
C PHE A 11 -38.75 -0.54 -15.42
N SER A 12 -38.38 -0.87 -16.64
CA SER A 12 -37.86 -2.19 -17.00
C SER A 12 -36.36 -2.20 -16.75
N PHE A 13 -35.89 -2.92 -15.73
CA PHE A 13 -34.48 -3.21 -15.54
C PHE A 13 -34.08 -4.38 -16.44
N SER A 14 -33.38 -4.07 -17.54
CA SER A 14 -32.62 -5.06 -18.29
C SER A 14 -31.30 -5.33 -17.56
N ALA A 15 -31.17 -6.51 -16.96
CA ALA A 15 -29.92 -6.99 -16.41
C ALA A 15 -29.02 -7.45 -17.56
N SER A 16 -28.12 -6.57 -18.01
CA SER A 16 -27.04 -6.96 -18.91
C SER A 16 -26.01 -7.79 -18.13
N VAL A 17 -26.11 -9.11 -18.27
CA VAL A 17 -25.03 -10.06 -17.98
C VAL A 17 -23.90 -9.74 -18.96
N TRP A 18 -22.82 -9.17 -18.48
CA TRP A 18 -21.58 -9.04 -19.26
C TRP A 18 -20.96 -10.43 -19.41
N PRO A 19 -20.70 -10.92 -20.64
CA PRO A 19 -19.85 -12.08 -20.80
C PRO A 19 -18.41 -11.63 -20.54
N GLN A 20 -17.85 -12.06 -19.40
CA GLN A 20 -16.40 -12.13 -19.22
C GLN A 20 -15.87 -13.23 -20.15
N THR A 21 -15.69 -12.90 -21.43
CA THR A 21 -14.81 -13.68 -22.30
C THR A 21 -13.40 -13.15 -22.07
N MET A 22 -12.66 -13.91 -21.26
CA MET A 22 -11.25 -13.68 -20.96
C MET A 22 -10.36 -14.31 -22.05
N ASP A 23 -10.81 -14.26 -23.32
CA ASP A 23 -10.29 -15.05 -24.44
C ASP A 23 -9.53 -14.24 -25.50
N SER A 24 -9.04 -13.03 -25.20
CA SER A 24 -8.33 -12.21 -26.21
C SER A 24 -6.97 -11.66 -25.82
N ALA A 25 -6.32 -12.21 -24.79
CA ALA A 25 -4.96 -11.78 -24.41
C ALA A 25 -4.00 -12.93 -24.06
N MET A 26 -4.24 -14.14 -24.55
CA MET A 26 -3.32 -15.28 -24.46
C MET A 26 -2.95 -15.84 -25.84
N ASP A 27 -2.62 -14.95 -26.78
CA ASP A 27 -1.78 -15.38 -27.90
C ASP A 27 -0.41 -15.79 -27.34
N GLY A 28 -0.11 -17.08 -27.45
CA GLY A 28 1.03 -17.79 -26.85
C GLY A 28 2.42 -17.40 -27.39
N ASN A 29 2.61 -16.15 -27.77
CA ASN A 29 3.91 -15.60 -28.12
C ASN A 29 4.41 -14.73 -26.94
N ALA A 30 4.67 -15.39 -25.81
CA ALA A 30 5.08 -14.77 -24.55
C ALA A 30 6.55 -14.30 -24.55
N ASN A 31 6.92 -13.48 -25.54
CA ASN A 31 7.99 -12.51 -25.35
C ASN A 31 7.37 -11.29 -24.68
N PHE A 32 7.07 -11.42 -23.38
CA PHE A 32 6.91 -10.26 -22.50
C PHE A 32 8.25 -9.55 -22.47
N ALA A 33 8.41 -8.61 -23.40
CA ALA A 33 9.47 -7.62 -23.41
C ALA A 33 9.66 -7.09 -21.99
N ASP A 34 10.88 -7.27 -21.49
CA ASP A 34 11.50 -6.64 -20.34
C ASP A 34 10.52 -5.86 -19.44
N LEU A 35 9.97 -6.52 -18.41
CA LEU A 35 9.06 -5.87 -17.46
C LEU A 35 9.70 -4.61 -16.84
N GLU A 36 11.03 -4.52 -16.81
CA GLU A 36 11.77 -3.33 -16.40
C GLU A 36 11.63 -2.19 -17.43
N ALA A 37 11.57 -2.50 -18.73
CA ALA A 37 11.31 -1.51 -19.80
C ALA A 37 9.88 -0.94 -19.76
N LEU A 38 8.94 -1.63 -19.09
CA LEU A 38 7.58 -1.14 -18.83
C LEU A 38 7.47 -0.30 -17.56
N GLU A 39 8.54 -0.19 -16.75
CA GLU A 39 8.59 0.76 -15.64
C GLU A 39 9.12 2.09 -16.15
N PRO A 40 8.27 3.09 -16.48
CA PRO A 40 8.79 4.44 -16.64
C PRO A 40 9.33 4.87 -15.28
N ASP A 41 10.65 4.84 -15.15
CA ASP A 41 11.44 5.35 -14.03
C ASP A 41 11.31 6.87 -13.94
N VAL A 42 10.09 7.34 -13.68
CA VAL A 42 9.84 8.73 -13.32
C VAL A 42 10.45 8.91 -11.94
N LYS A 43 11.70 9.39 -11.93
CA LYS A 43 12.35 9.85 -10.71
C LYS A 43 11.54 10.99 -10.11
N VAL A 44 11.20 10.87 -8.84
CA VAL A 44 10.52 11.92 -8.07
C VAL A 44 11.55 12.49 -7.11
N PRO A 45 12.30 13.54 -7.51
CA PRO A 45 13.27 14.13 -6.61
C PRO A 45 12.57 14.72 -5.41
N PHE A 46 13.08 14.43 -4.21
CA PHE A 46 12.44 14.85 -2.98
C PHE A 46 13.44 15.41 -1.97
N TYR A 47 12.96 16.35 -1.15
CA TYR A 47 13.74 16.92 -0.06
C TYR A 47 13.12 16.53 1.29
N ILE A 48 13.93 16.06 2.23
CA ILE A 48 13.50 15.81 3.61
C ILE A 48 13.79 17.05 4.44
N TYR A 49 12.78 17.59 5.14
CA TYR A 49 13.01 18.75 6.02
C TYR A 49 13.99 18.43 7.15
N GLN A 50 14.97 19.31 7.34
CA GLN A 50 16.02 19.18 8.37
C GLN A 50 16.18 20.42 9.25
N THR A 51 15.15 21.25 9.39
CA THR A 51 15.23 22.40 10.30
C THR A 51 15.47 21.95 11.74
N PRO A 52 16.09 22.76 12.61
CA PRO A 52 16.44 22.33 13.97
C PRO A 52 15.26 21.77 14.76
N ALA A 53 14.07 22.38 14.63
CA ALA A 53 12.86 21.86 15.29
C ALA A 53 12.36 20.54 14.68
N MET A 54 12.41 20.42 13.34
CA MET A 54 12.04 19.18 12.65
C MET A 54 12.98 18.03 13.03
N ARG A 55 14.29 18.31 13.07
CA ARG A 55 15.31 17.34 13.44
C ARG A 55 15.10 16.82 14.86
N LYS A 56 14.84 17.71 15.83
CA LYS A 56 14.51 17.32 17.21
C LYS A 56 13.24 16.46 17.29
N LEU A 57 12.19 16.81 16.54
CA LEU A 57 10.96 16.03 16.50
C LEU A 57 11.17 14.63 15.91
N TYR A 58 11.93 14.53 14.83
CA TYR A 58 12.31 13.26 14.19
C TYR A 58 13.19 12.40 15.11
N ASP A 59 14.25 12.99 15.67
CA ASP A 59 15.22 12.32 16.53
C ASP A 59 14.58 11.77 17.81
N GLY A 60 13.57 12.47 18.36
CA GLY A 60 12.81 12.01 19.52
C GLY A 60 12.13 10.64 19.31
N CYS A 61 11.85 10.23 18.07
CA CYS A 61 11.26 8.92 17.79
C CYS A 61 12.27 7.87 17.29
N GLN A 62 13.53 8.27 17.01
CA GLN A 62 14.50 7.43 16.30
C GLN A 62 14.83 6.13 17.01
N ARG A 63 15.09 6.20 18.31
CA ARG A 63 15.42 5.02 19.11
C ARG A 63 14.35 3.93 19.00
N THR A 64 13.08 4.33 19.02
CA THR A 64 11.94 3.43 18.84
C THR A 64 11.82 2.94 17.40
N ALA A 65 11.97 3.82 16.41
CA ALA A 65 11.92 3.47 14.99
C ALA A 65 13.01 2.44 14.62
N LEU A 66 14.26 2.67 15.02
CA LEU A 66 15.39 1.75 14.82
C LEU A 66 15.14 0.40 15.51
N SER A 67 14.61 0.42 16.74
CA SER A 67 14.21 -0.80 17.44
C SER A 67 13.20 -1.62 16.62
N ILE A 68 12.20 -0.97 16.02
CA ILE A 68 11.20 -1.63 15.16
C ILE A 68 11.86 -2.24 13.90
N LEU A 69 12.77 -1.51 13.25
CA LEU A 69 13.53 -2.01 12.09
C LEU A 69 14.39 -3.24 12.46
N ASP A 70 14.91 -3.31 13.69
CA ASP A 70 15.62 -4.48 14.23
C ASP A 70 14.70 -5.64 14.63
N GLY A 71 13.38 -5.51 14.43
CA GLY A 71 12.37 -6.46 14.88
C GLY A 71 12.12 -6.44 16.40
N ARG A 72 12.65 -5.45 17.12
CA ARG A 72 12.47 -5.25 18.56
C ARG A 72 11.34 -4.26 18.82
N TRP A 73 10.19 -4.75 19.25
CA TRP A 73 9.03 -3.91 19.51
C TRP A 73 9.03 -3.35 20.94
N PRO A 74 8.84 -2.03 21.15
CA PRO A 74 8.79 -1.47 22.48
C PRO A 74 7.67 -2.08 23.34
N PRO A 75 7.94 -2.42 24.61
CA PRO A 75 6.99 -3.14 25.47
C PRO A 75 5.78 -2.30 25.89
N HIS A 76 5.85 -0.98 25.73
CA HIS A 76 4.82 -0.02 26.11
C HIS A 76 3.86 0.32 24.95
N LEU A 77 4.13 -0.15 23.73
CA LEU A 77 3.12 -0.08 22.66
C LEU A 77 1.88 -0.83 23.15
N PRO A 78 0.67 -0.25 23.06
CA PRO A 78 -0.48 -0.66 23.85
C PRO A 78 -0.78 -2.15 23.71
N LYS A 79 -0.47 -2.90 24.78
CA LYS A 79 -0.72 -4.35 24.91
C LYS A 79 -2.19 -4.72 24.69
N GLY A 80 -3.11 -3.76 24.85
CA GLY A 80 -4.56 -3.94 24.77
C GLY A 80 -5.18 -4.01 23.37
N MET A 81 -4.41 -3.81 22.29
CA MET A 81 -4.91 -4.02 20.91
C MET A 81 -4.21 -5.19 20.18
N GLY A 82 -3.33 -5.93 20.87
CA GLY A 82 -2.60 -7.09 20.34
C GLY A 82 -1.62 -6.76 19.20
N ASP A 83 -1.02 -7.80 18.60
CA ASP A 83 -0.15 -7.73 17.41
C ASP A 83 -0.82 -7.03 16.19
N VAL A 84 -2.11 -6.70 16.29
CA VAL A 84 -2.97 -6.14 15.25
C VAL A 84 -2.55 -4.74 14.81
N ASN A 85 -1.85 -3.96 15.65
CA ASN A 85 -1.39 -2.61 15.27
C ASN A 85 0.05 -2.58 14.72
N ARG A 86 0.80 -3.68 14.75
CA ARG A 86 2.16 -3.73 14.16
C ARG A 86 2.17 -3.44 12.66
N LYS A 87 1.03 -3.61 11.98
CA LYS A 87 0.84 -3.32 10.56
C LYS A 87 0.73 -1.83 10.19
N ASN A 88 0.65 -0.93 11.17
CA ASN A 88 0.40 0.50 10.94
C ASN A 88 1.65 1.39 11.09
N TYR A 89 2.85 0.82 11.23
CA TYR A 89 4.10 1.57 11.44
C TYR A 89 4.87 1.81 10.14
N ASP A 90 4.15 1.95 9.04
CA ASP A 90 4.67 2.12 7.68
C ASP A 90 5.52 3.37 7.54
N GLU A 91 5.26 4.40 8.36
CA GLU A 91 6.12 5.58 8.41
C GLU A 91 7.57 5.26 8.81
N VAL A 92 7.80 4.17 9.56
CA VAL A 92 9.13 3.73 9.98
C VAL A 92 9.91 3.25 8.79
N PHE A 93 9.37 2.27 8.08
CA PHE A 93 10.00 1.74 6.86
C PHE A 93 10.06 2.79 5.75
N TRP A 94 9.03 3.62 5.61
CA TRP A 94 9.00 4.67 4.60
C TRP A 94 10.13 5.66 4.81
N LEU A 95 10.31 6.19 6.03
CA LEU A 95 11.38 7.14 6.29
C LEU A 95 12.75 6.48 6.16
N ASP A 96 12.94 5.27 6.69
CA ASP A 96 14.18 4.51 6.56
C ASP A 96 14.63 4.36 5.10
N GLN A 97 13.71 3.92 4.23
CA GLN A 97 13.97 3.82 2.78
C GLN A 97 14.35 5.17 2.16
N LEU A 98 13.69 6.26 2.56
CA LEU A 98 13.91 7.58 1.95
C LEU A 98 15.22 8.26 2.40
N TRP A 99 15.74 7.97 3.60
CA TRP A 99 16.95 8.67 4.09
C TRP A 99 18.18 8.43 3.21
N ASN A 100 18.31 7.22 2.65
CA ASN A 100 19.43 6.81 1.80
C ASN A 100 19.04 6.65 0.32
N ASP A 101 17.84 7.11 -0.08
CA ASP A 101 17.38 6.95 -1.46
C ASP A 101 18.12 7.91 -2.41
N SER A 102 18.58 7.38 -3.55
CA SER A 102 19.20 8.16 -4.63
C SER A 102 18.32 9.28 -5.24
N TRP A 103 17.00 9.25 -5.02
CA TRP A 103 16.09 10.31 -5.46
C TRP A 103 16.04 11.49 -4.49
N ARG A 104 16.66 11.36 -3.31
CA ARG A 104 16.75 12.44 -2.35
C ARG A 104 17.69 13.52 -2.87
N THR A 105 17.21 14.76 -2.88
CA THR A 105 18.05 15.95 -3.08
C THR A 105 18.35 16.63 -1.74
N PHE A 106 19.50 17.28 -1.68
CA PHE A 106 19.89 18.15 -0.56
C PHE A 106 19.60 19.63 -0.85
N ASP A 107 19.33 19.97 -2.11
CA ASP A 107 18.84 21.29 -2.49
C ASP A 107 17.30 21.25 -2.60
N PRO A 108 16.56 21.99 -1.74
CA PRO A 108 15.10 22.09 -1.83
C PRO A 108 14.57 22.74 -3.12
N GLU A 109 15.41 23.43 -3.91
CA GLU A 109 15.03 23.90 -5.24
C GLU A 109 14.97 22.77 -6.28
N ASP A 110 15.76 21.72 -6.12
CA ASP A 110 15.71 20.55 -7.00
C ASP A 110 14.59 19.57 -6.64
N ALA A 111 13.85 19.83 -5.55
CA ALA A 111 12.78 18.96 -5.09
C ALA A 111 11.46 19.20 -5.84
N LEU A 112 10.83 18.10 -6.27
CA LEU A 112 9.45 18.07 -6.73
C LEU A 112 8.47 17.91 -5.55
N VAL A 113 8.87 17.15 -4.51
CA VAL A 113 8.08 16.94 -3.30
C VAL A 113 8.92 17.10 -2.05
N PHE A 114 8.26 17.44 -0.95
CA PHE A 114 8.86 17.66 0.35
C PHE A 114 8.37 16.61 1.36
N VAL A 115 9.29 15.91 1.99
CA VAL A 115 8.98 14.93 3.03
C VAL A 115 9.06 15.60 4.39
N ILE A 116 7.99 15.50 5.17
CA ILE A 116 7.95 15.91 6.58
C ILE A 116 8.29 14.66 7.41
N PRO A 117 9.51 14.54 7.97
CA PRO A 117 9.98 13.32 8.60
C PRO A 117 9.44 13.19 10.04
N VAL A 118 8.16 12.89 10.16
CA VAL A 118 7.50 12.65 11.45
C VAL A 118 6.94 11.24 11.51
N TYR A 119 6.69 10.75 12.74
CA TYR A 119 6.14 9.42 12.97
C TYR A 119 4.75 9.47 13.61
N PRO A 120 3.67 9.64 12.83
CA PRO A 120 2.35 9.90 13.37
C PRO A 120 1.87 8.83 14.36
N VAL A 121 2.09 7.55 14.07
CA VAL A 121 1.64 6.45 14.93
C VAL A 121 2.51 6.35 16.16
N LEU A 122 3.85 6.45 16.04
CA LEU A 122 4.73 6.46 17.22
C LEU A 122 4.40 7.62 18.17
N SER A 123 4.15 8.82 17.63
CA SER A 123 3.75 9.97 18.46
C SER A 123 2.35 9.80 19.06
N LEU A 124 1.40 9.20 18.33
CA LEU A 124 0.05 8.90 18.85
C LEU A 124 0.11 7.93 20.03
N GLU A 125 1.00 6.92 19.95
CA GLU A 125 1.22 5.89 20.96
C GLU A 125 2.14 6.33 22.10
N GLN A 126 2.68 7.56 22.06
CA GLN A 126 3.65 8.06 23.03
C GLN A 126 4.91 7.20 23.12
N ALA A 127 5.33 6.65 21.98
CA ALA A 127 6.52 5.83 21.87
C ALA A 127 7.79 6.65 21.53
N CYS A 128 7.63 7.96 21.30
CA CYS A 128 8.73 8.90 21.14
C CYS A 128 9.14 9.46 22.51
N GLU A 129 10.37 9.96 22.57
CA GLU A 129 10.94 10.64 23.73
C GLU A 129 10.21 11.93 24.06
N GLY A 130 10.12 12.22 25.37
CA GLY A 130 9.40 13.37 25.89
C GLY A 130 7.91 13.10 26.12
N ASP A 131 7.26 14.06 26.75
CA ASP A 131 5.82 13.98 26.97
C ASP A 131 5.02 14.51 25.76
N ARG A 132 3.69 14.36 25.82
CA ARG A 132 2.79 14.80 24.75
C ARG A 132 2.87 16.31 24.50
N ASN A 133 3.00 17.12 25.54
CA ASN A 133 3.04 18.57 25.42
C ASN A 133 4.34 19.02 24.76
N GLN A 134 5.47 18.39 25.10
CA GLN A 134 6.75 18.59 24.44
C GLN A 134 6.68 18.23 22.96
N THR A 135 6.08 17.08 22.63
CA THR A 135 5.86 16.67 21.23
C THR A 135 5.00 17.70 20.47
N HIS A 136 3.94 18.22 21.09
CA HIS A 136 3.08 19.23 20.46
C HIS A 136 3.81 20.55 20.23
N ALA A 137 4.59 21.01 21.22
CA ALA A 137 5.39 22.22 21.08
C ALA A 137 6.48 22.10 20.01
N LEU A 138 7.15 20.94 19.92
CA LEU A 138 8.13 20.64 18.87
C LEU A 138 7.48 20.56 17.49
N ALA A 139 6.33 19.88 17.38
CA ALA A 139 5.58 19.82 16.12
C ALA A 139 5.13 21.21 15.66
N GLU A 140 4.67 22.05 16.58
CA GLU A 140 4.34 23.44 16.29
C GLU A 140 5.56 24.25 15.81
N ALA A 141 6.70 24.15 16.51
CA ALA A 141 7.92 24.83 16.09
C ALA A 141 8.41 24.33 14.72
N ALA A 142 8.31 23.03 14.46
CA ALA A 142 8.74 22.41 13.21
C ALA A 142 7.93 22.90 12.01
N ILE A 143 6.60 23.00 12.14
CA ILE A 143 5.74 23.46 11.03
C ILE A 143 5.89 24.96 10.73
N MET A 144 6.25 25.77 11.73
CA MET A 144 6.54 27.19 11.53
C MET A 144 7.87 27.42 10.77
N GLN A 145 8.70 26.38 10.67
CA GLN A 145 10.00 26.39 10.00
C GLN A 145 9.96 25.60 8.67
N LEU A 146 8.83 25.61 7.95
CA LEU A 146 8.71 24.98 6.63
C LEU A 146 8.82 26.05 5.52
N PRO A 147 10.03 26.50 5.14
CA PRO A 147 10.22 27.64 4.22
C PRO A 147 9.54 27.47 2.86
N TYR A 148 9.39 26.23 2.38
CA TYR A 148 8.81 25.95 1.05
C TYR A 148 7.33 25.57 1.11
N PHE A 149 6.68 25.64 2.28
CA PHE A 149 5.27 25.28 2.43
C PHE A 149 4.33 26.06 1.50
N GLY A 150 4.63 27.33 1.25
CA GLY A 150 3.81 28.17 0.39
C GLY A 150 3.87 27.82 -1.10
N ARG A 151 4.85 27.02 -1.55
CA ARG A 151 5.13 26.81 -2.99
C ARG A 151 3.93 26.24 -3.74
N ASN A 152 3.31 25.18 -3.21
CA ASN A 152 2.11 24.56 -3.77
C ASN A 152 1.01 24.41 -2.71
N GLU A 153 0.90 25.40 -1.82
CA GLU A 153 -0.08 25.44 -0.73
C GLU A 153 -0.03 24.20 0.20
N GLY A 154 1.11 23.50 0.22
CA GLY A 154 1.36 22.31 1.03
C GLY A 154 1.05 20.98 0.34
N LEU A 155 0.44 20.96 -0.85
CA LEU A 155 0.07 19.69 -1.52
C LEU A 155 1.30 18.86 -1.95
N ASP A 156 2.45 19.51 -2.10
CA ASP A 156 3.75 18.88 -2.34
C ASP A 156 4.46 18.41 -1.07
N HIS A 157 3.86 18.61 0.11
CA HIS A 157 4.37 18.12 1.38
C HIS A 157 3.70 16.79 1.73
N ILE A 158 4.51 15.81 2.12
CA ILE A 158 4.07 14.44 2.29
C ILE A 158 4.40 13.97 3.71
N VAL A 159 3.41 13.34 4.33
CA VAL A 159 3.53 12.55 5.56
C VAL A 159 3.02 11.13 5.31
N MET A 160 3.65 10.12 5.90
CA MET A 160 3.12 8.75 5.92
C MET A 160 2.36 8.52 7.22
N GLY A 161 1.17 7.93 7.13
CA GLY A 161 0.41 7.56 8.32
C GLY A 161 -0.90 6.87 7.93
N ILE A 162 -0.91 5.54 7.97
CA ILE A 162 -2.05 4.74 7.50
C ILE A 162 -2.95 4.23 8.62
N ASP A 163 -2.62 4.52 9.88
CA ASP A 163 -3.41 4.05 11.03
C ASP A 163 -4.85 4.55 10.94
N TRP A 164 -5.79 3.63 11.13
CA TRP A 164 -7.22 3.88 11.03
C TRP A 164 -7.72 4.90 12.04
N ARG A 165 -7.03 5.11 13.17
CA ARG A 165 -7.46 6.07 14.19
C ARG A 165 -7.43 7.51 13.69
N PHE A 166 -6.71 7.81 12.62
CA PHE A 166 -6.76 9.12 12.00
C PHE A 166 -8.03 9.35 11.12
N THR A 167 -8.92 8.34 10.95
CA THR A 167 -10.13 8.39 10.10
C THR A 167 -11.30 9.21 10.66
N HIS A 168 -11.61 9.15 11.96
CA HIS A 168 -13.04 9.16 12.33
C HIS A 168 -13.58 10.31 13.17
N THR A 169 -12.75 11.11 13.82
CA THR A 169 -13.30 12.15 14.72
C THR A 169 -12.49 13.45 14.68
N LYS A 170 -12.93 14.45 13.90
CA LYS A 170 -12.53 15.87 14.01
C LYS A 170 -11.02 16.11 14.23
N ASN A 171 -10.13 15.45 13.50
CA ASN A 171 -8.67 15.50 13.67
C ASN A 171 -8.17 15.15 15.07
N LYS A 172 -8.94 14.46 15.92
CA LYS A 172 -8.57 14.17 17.32
C LYS A 172 -7.29 13.37 17.42
N SER A 173 -7.06 12.40 16.52
CA SER A 173 -5.85 11.57 16.56
C SER A 173 -4.62 12.31 16.05
N ILE A 174 -4.72 13.08 14.96
CA ILE A 174 -3.60 13.94 14.50
C ILE A 174 -3.31 15.01 15.56
N LYS A 175 -4.35 15.62 16.14
CA LYS A 175 -4.24 16.57 17.25
C LYS A 175 -3.65 15.91 18.50
N ARG A 176 -3.94 14.65 18.77
CA ARG A 176 -3.38 13.91 19.90
C ARG A 176 -1.91 13.60 19.67
N ALA A 177 -1.52 13.26 18.44
CA ALA A 177 -0.14 12.99 18.05
C ALA A 177 0.71 14.27 18.06
N PHE A 178 0.26 15.34 17.41
CA PHE A 178 1.09 16.52 17.09
C PHE A 178 0.48 17.88 17.47
N GLY A 179 -0.64 17.90 18.17
CA GLY A 179 -1.28 19.14 18.61
C GLY A 179 -2.15 19.80 17.53
N ARG A 180 -2.80 20.91 17.91
CA ARG A 180 -3.85 21.56 17.11
C ARG A 180 -3.31 22.19 15.83
N ARG A 181 -2.14 22.82 15.89
CA ARG A 181 -1.58 23.53 14.74
C ARG A 181 -1.13 22.57 13.64
N PHE A 182 -0.45 21.47 14.01
CA PHE A 182 -0.12 20.42 13.05
C PHE A 182 -1.38 19.79 12.44
N ALA A 183 -2.42 19.55 13.24
CA ALA A 183 -3.69 19.05 12.73
C ALA A 183 -4.38 20.01 11.73
N ALA A 184 -4.11 21.32 11.80
CA ALA A 184 -4.57 22.27 10.80
C ALA A 184 -3.72 22.22 9.52
N LEU A 185 -2.40 22.05 9.65
CA LEU A 185 -1.48 21.81 8.53
C LEU A 185 -1.86 20.54 7.76
N ALA A 186 -2.21 19.46 8.47
CA ALA A 186 -2.55 18.16 7.90
C ALA A 186 -3.61 18.25 6.79
N LYS A 187 -4.56 19.19 6.91
CA LYS A 187 -5.63 19.47 5.93
C LYS A 187 -5.16 20.03 4.60
N LYS A 188 -3.90 20.46 4.52
CA LYS A 188 -3.30 21.08 3.34
C LYS A 188 -2.24 20.20 2.68
N ILE A 189 -1.79 19.16 3.36
CA ILE A 189 -0.71 18.28 2.89
C ILE A 189 -1.23 16.95 2.38
N SER A 190 -0.35 16.25 1.68
CA SER A 190 -0.61 14.93 1.13
C SER A 190 -0.22 13.82 2.13
N TRP A 191 -1.01 12.76 2.19
CA TRP A 191 -0.85 11.67 3.15
C TRP A 191 -0.78 10.30 2.49
N GLY A 192 0.28 9.54 2.76
CA GLY A 192 0.33 8.12 2.44
C GLY A 192 -0.71 7.42 3.31
N ARG A 193 -1.89 7.18 2.73
CA ARG A 193 -3.13 6.83 3.44
C ARG A 193 -4.22 6.44 2.45
N LYS A 194 -5.21 5.67 2.89
CA LYS A 194 -6.34 5.29 2.06
C LYS A 194 -7.06 6.46 1.39
N VAL A 195 -7.26 6.36 0.07
CA VAL A 195 -8.01 7.37 -0.71
C VAL A 195 -9.45 7.50 -0.26
N ALA A 196 -10.09 6.42 0.19
CA ALA A 196 -11.47 6.43 0.72
C ALA A 196 -11.68 7.48 1.83
N GLU A 197 -10.62 7.87 2.54
CA GLU A 197 -10.70 8.79 3.66
C GLU A 197 -10.61 10.27 3.26
N ARG A 198 -10.34 10.56 1.99
CA ARG A 198 -10.30 11.93 1.45
C ARG A 198 -11.62 12.68 1.68
N GLY A 199 -12.75 11.97 1.61
CA GLY A 199 -14.09 12.56 1.79
C GLY A 199 -14.35 13.17 3.18
N TYR A 200 -13.50 12.91 4.16
CA TYR A 200 -13.67 13.41 5.53
C TYR A 200 -13.06 14.80 5.79
N GLY A 201 -12.33 15.39 4.83
CA GLY A 201 -11.82 16.78 4.91
C GLY A 201 -10.79 17.06 6.03
N HIS A 202 -10.14 16.02 6.57
CA HIS A 202 -9.10 16.15 7.60
C HIS A 202 -7.68 16.18 7.05
N ILE A 203 -7.53 15.88 5.75
CA ILE A 203 -6.28 15.87 4.99
C ILE A 203 -6.48 16.57 3.64
N GLY A 204 -5.41 17.07 3.03
CA GLY A 204 -5.49 17.75 1.73
C GLY A 204 -5.66 16.77 0.59
N CYS A 205 -4.74 15.81 0.50
CA CYS A 205 -4.80 14.70 -0.45
C CYS A 205 -4.35 13.40 0.21
N ALA A 206 -4.71 12.27 -0.39
CA ALA A 206 -4.28 10.94 0.04
C ALA A 206 -3.93 10.08 -1.16
N VAL A 207 -2.95 9.19 -1.00
CA VAL A 207 -2.73 8.06 -1.90
C VAL A 207 -2.64 6.78 -1.10
N THR A 208 -3.36 5.75 -1.56
CA THR A 208 -3.40 4.49 -0.85
C THR A 208 -2.01 3.88 -0.84
N SER A 209 -1.44 3.79 0.36
CA SER A 209 -0.17 3.18 0.65
C SER A 209 -0.40 1.77 1.19
N PRO A 210 0.47 0.79 0.88
CA PRO A 210 0.36 -0.54 1.46
C PRO A 210 0.59 -0.49 2.98
N PHE A 211 -0.05 -1.43 3.67
CA PHE A 211 0.22 -1.72 5.07
C PHE A 211 1.50 -2.52 5.23
N THR A 212 2.06 -2.51 6.42
CA THR A 212 3.17 -3.36 6.78
C THR A 212 2.61 -4.75 7.00
N SER A 213 3.23 -5.75 6.38
CA SER A 213 2.78 -7.13 6.57
C SER A 213 2.86 -7.47 8.06
N VAL A 214 1.84 -8.14 8.60
CA VAL A 214 1.98 -8.72 9.94
C VAL A 214 3.00 -9.86 9.92
N LEU A 215 3.38 -10.38 8.77
CA LEU A 215 4.45 -11.36 8.67
C LEU A 215 5.84 -10.71 8.70
N THR A 216 5.95 -9.38 8.53
CA THR A 216 7.21 -8.65 8.67
C THR A 216 7.79 -8.86 10.08
N PHE A 217 6.97 -8.88 11.14
CA PHE A 217 7.51 -9.15 12.49
C PHE A 217 7.88 -10.62 12.73
N LEU A 218 7.36 -11.53 11.91
CA LEU A 218 7.80 -12.92 11.95
C LEU A 218 9.17 -13.08 11.27
N GLN A 219 9.80 -12.02 10.72
CA GLN A 219 11.10 -12.05 10.05
C GLN A 219 12.17 -12.88 10.75
N LYS A 220 12.27 -12.91 12.09
CA LYS A 220 13.30 -13.76 12.72
C LYS A 220 12.98 -15.27 12.67
N GLY A 221 11.72 -15.66 12.52
CA GLY A 221 11.30 -17.06 12.38
C GLY A 221 10.86 -17.45 10.96
N ASN A 222 10.51 -16.47 10.13
CA ASN A 222 9.94 -16.58 8.78
C ASN A 222 10.60 -15.61 7.79
N GLN A 223 11.83 -15.14 8.06
CA GLN A 223 12.74 -14.83 6.95
C GLN A 223 12.56 -16.02 6.02
N PRO A 224 12.10 -15.83 4.77
CA PRO A 224 11.95 -16.95 3.86
C PRO A 224 13.34 -17.52 3.79
N PHE A 225 13.55 -18.61 4.53
CA PHE A 225 14.76 -19.37 4.68
C PHE A 225 15.85 -18.82 3.78
N GLU A 226 16.63 -17.82 4.23
CA GLU A 226 17.91 -17.56 3.60
C GLU A 226 18.78 -18.75 4.04
N LYS A 227 18.43 -19.93 3.55
CA LYS A 227 19.15 -21.17 3.78
C LYS A 227 20.55 -20.99 3.21
N GLU A 228 20.71 -20.18 2.16
CA GLU A 228 22.00 -19.72 1.63
C GLU A 228 22.79 -18.90 2.67
N SER A 229 22.19 -17.89 3.31
CA SER A 229 22.84 -17.09 4.37
C SER A 229 23.16 -17.92 5.62
N LEU A 230 22.26 -18.83 6.02
CA LEU A 230 22.48 -19.74 7.14
C LEU A 230 23.53 -20.82 6.80
N LEU A 231 23.64 -21.25 5.52
CA LEU A 231 24.72 -22.10 5.00
C LEU A 231 26.06 -21.38 5.05
N GLU A 232 26.12 -20.16 4.48
CA GLU A 232 27.32 -19.34 4.39
C GLU A 232 27.89 -19.03 5.77
N ARG A 233 27.00 -18.93 6.77
CA ARG A 233 27.35 -18.69 8.17
C ARG A 233 27.61 -19.98 8.96
N GLY A 234 27.49 -21.16 8.35
CA GLY A 234 27.71 -22.46 8.98
C GLY A 234 26.75 -22.77 10.15
N LEU A 235 25.57 -22.14 10.16
CA LEU A 235 24.58 -22.29 11.23
C LEU A 235 23.64 -23.47 11.00
N ILE A 236 23.61 -24.01 9.77
CA ILE A 236 22.90 -25.22 9.36
C ILE A 236 23.79 -26.02 8.41
N ASP A 237 23.66 -27.35 8.41
CA ASP A 237 24.41 -28.23 7.51
C ASP A 237 23.77 -28.21 6.12
N ALA A 238 24.53 -28.48 5.05
CA ALA A 238 24.02 -28.42 3.68
C ALA A 238 22.87 -29.41 3.42
N ARG A 239 22.84 -30.49 4.20
CA ARG A 239 21.76 -31.49 4.25
C ARG A 239 20.51 -31.00 4.98
N ASP A 240 20.63 -30.10 5.95
CA ASP A 240 19.51 -29.55 6.72
C ASP A 240 18.69 -28.52 5.90
N VAL A 241 19.18 -28.17 4.70
CA VAL A 241 18.48 -27.31 3.74
C VAL A 241 17.22 -27.97 3.17
N PHE A 242 17.03 -29.28 3.32
CA PHE A 242 15.99 -29.99 2.55
C PHE A 242 14.99 -30.83 3.34
N GLU A 243 15.13 -30.97 4.66
CA GLU A 243 14.21 -31.81 5.45
C GLU A 243 13.73 -31.08 6.72
N ASP A 244 12.41 -31.05 6.89
CA ASP A 244 11.60 -30.50 7.99
C ASP A 244 11.34 -28.99 8.09
N ASN A 245 10.10 -28.47 7.97
CA ASN A 245 8.75 -28.88 8.42
C ASN A 245 8.49 -28.73 9.90
N CYS A 246 8.12 -27.52 10.32
CA CYS A 246 7.16 -27.34 11.40
C CYS A 246 6.53 -25.93 11.38
N ILE A 247 5.37 -25.81 10.71
CA ILE A 247 4.20 -25.25 11.40
C ILE A 247 3.20 -26.43 11.58
N HIS A 248 3.74 -27.46 12.25
CA HIS A 248 3.13 -28.41 13.17
C HIS A 248 1.98 -29.37 12.81
N THR A 249 1.51 -29.54 11.57
CA THR A 249 0.59 -30.68 11.27
C THR A 249 0.71 -31.40 9.92
N ALA A 250 1.52 -30.98 8.96
CA ALA A 250 1.61 -31.70 7.68
C ALA A 250 2.54 -32.91 7.79
N ARG A 251 1.96 -34.11 7.93
CA ARG A 251 2.64 -35.37 7.65
C ARG A 251 3.00 -35.39 6.16
N ASN A 252 4.27 -35.18 5.85
CA ASN A 252 4.90 -35.36 4.54
C ASN A 252 4.62 -34.24 3.50
N PRO A 253 5.30 -33.08 3.57
CA PRO A 253 5.20 -32.07 2.54
C PRO A 253 6.15 -32.41 1.38
N PRO A 254 5.64 -32.40 0.14
CA PRO A 254 6.41 -32.75 -1.04
C PRO A 254 7.37 -31.63 -1.44
N SER A 255 8.41 -32.03 -2.17
CA SER A 255 9.65 -31.28 -2.42
C SER A 255 9.45 -29.83 -2.90
N LYS A 256 10.46 -28.98 -2.63
CA LYS A 256 10.58 -27.57 -3.04
C LYS A 256 10.29 -27.32 -4.53
N HIS A 257 10.38 -28.34 -5.38
CA HIS A 257 10.27 -28.25 -6.83
C HIS A 257 8.92 -28.71 -7.40
N ASP A 258 8.10 -29.40 -6.60
CA ASP A 258 6.78 -29.84 -7.04
C ASP A 258 5.69 -28.97 -6.41
N TRP A 259 5.41 -27.84 -7.08
CA TRP A 259 4.37 -26.90 -6.67
C TRP A 259 2.98 -27.53 -6.66
N PHE A 260 2.77 -28.61 -7.43
CA PHE A 260 1.48 -29.29 -7.60
C PHE A 260 1.15 -30.28 -6.50
N ALA A 261 2.15 -30.63 -5.70
CA ALA A 261 1.97 -31.51 -4.57
C ALA A 261 1.66 -30.72 -3.27
N ARG A 262 1.56 -29.38 -3.33
CA ARG A 262 1.17 -28.53 -2.20
C ARG A 262 -0.34 -28.35 -2.14
N ASP A 263 -0.89 -28.36 -0.91
CA ASP A 263 -2.17 -27.74 -0.66
C ASP A 263 -2.05 -26.23 -0.92
N TYR A 264 -2.68 -25.74 -2.00
CA TYR A 264 -2.73 -24.31 -2.26
C TYR A 264 -3.46 -23.61 -1.13
N SER A 265 -2.73 -22.81 -0.36
CA SER A 265 -3.36 -21.91 0.59
C SER A 265 -4.02 -20.77 -0.19
N MET A 266 -5.27 -20.47 0.13
CA MET A 266 -5.96 -19.27 -0.37
C MET A 266 -6.20 -18.33 0.82
N PHE A 267 -5.90 -17.05 0.65
CA PHE A 267 -6.23 -16.03 1.65
C PHE A 267 -7.55 -15.34 1.33
N PHE A 268 -8.50 -15.50 2.24
CA PHE A 268 -9.75 -14.74 2.24
C PHE A 268 -9.69 -13.60 3.27
N GLN A 269 -10.06 -12.40 2.84
CA GLN A 269 -10.11 -11.22 3.70
C GLN A 269 -11.35 -11.28 4.64
N GLY A 270 -11.20 -11.29 5.98
CA GLY A 270 -12.30 -11.22 7.00
C GLY A 270 -12.00 -11.26 8.52
N GLN A 271 -12.56 -10.44 9.45
CA GLN A 271 -12.79 -10.92 10.85
C GLN A 271 -14.11 -11.72 10.88
N THR A 272 -14.31 -12.72 11.76
CA THR A 272 -15.61 -13.43 11.94
C THR A 272 -16.56 -12.65 12.86
N SER A 273 -16.27 -11.37 13.09
CA SER A 273 -17.01 -10.55 14.03
C SER A 273 -18.45 -10.31 13.54
N PHE A 274 -19.37 -10.04 14.47
CA PHE A 274 -20.76 -9.71 14.17
C PHE A 274 -20.95 -8.33 13.52
N ARG A 275 -19.90 -7.51 13.37
CA ARG A 275 -20.02 -6.21 12.69
C ARG A 275 -20.47 -6.40 11.23
N ARG A 276 -21.13 -5.38 10.68
CA ARG A 276 -21.72 -5.41 9.34
C ARG A 276 -20.70 -5.67 8.23
N GLY A 277 -19.50 -5.11 8.34
CA GLY A 277 -18.40 -5.31 7.38
C GLY A 277 -17.69 -6.67 7.49
N TYR A 278 -18.36 -7.71 7.99
CA TYR A 278 -17.80 -9.06 8.13
C TYR A 278 -18.76 -10.15 7.66
N ILE A 279 -19.82 -9.77 6.94
CA ILE A 279 -20.89 -10.68 6.52
C ILE A 279 -20.40 -11.75 5.54
N TYR A 280 -19.57 -11.37 4.55
CA TYR A 280 -19.07 -12.30 3.53
C TYR A 280 -18.19 -13.40 4.15
N ARG A 281 -17.35 -13.06 5.14
CA ARG A 281 -16.54 -14.06 5.86
C ARG A 281 -17.41 -15.06 6.63
N ARG A 282 -18.47 -14.60 7.30
CA ARG A 282 -19.36 -15.52 8.04
C ARG A 282 -20.01 -16.52 7.10
N LEU A 283 -20.46 -16.06 5.94
CA LEU A 283 -20.98 -16.93 4.89
C LEU A 283 -19.90 -17.91 4.41
N ALA A 284 -18.67 -17.43 4.15
CA ALA A 284 -17.55 -18.31 3.78
C ALA A 284 -17.34 -19.41 4.83
N PHE A 285 -17.25 -19.09 6.12
CA PHE A 285 -17.09 -20.09 7.18
C PHE A 285 -18.28 -21.04 7.30
N GLN A 286 -19.51 -20.57 7.07
CA GLN A 286 -20.71 -21.41 7.15
C GLN A 286 -20.78 -22.40 5.98
N HIS A 287 -20.40 -21.95 4.77
CA HIS A 287 -20.60 -22.72 3.55
C HIS A 287 -19.39 -23.56 3.11
N LEU A 288 -18.20 -23.26 3.66
CA LEU A 288 -16.92 -23.86 3.31
C LEU A 288 -16.31 -24.73 4.43
N VAL A 289 -17.10 -25.09 5.45
CA VAL A 289 -16.68 -26.07 6.46
C VAL A 289 -16.26 -27.37 5.75
N GLY A 290 -15.00 -27.81 5.96
CA GLY A 290 -14.43 -29.02 5.37
C GLY A 290 -13.28 -28.80 4.38
N TRP A 291 -12.92 -27.56 4.07
CA TRP A 291 -11.83 -27.22 3.16
C TRP A 291 -10.69 -26.52 3.93
N ASN A 292 -9.43 -26.78 3.57
CA ASN A 292 -8.24 -26.18 4.20
C ASN A 292 -8.14 -24.68 3.86
N PHE A 293 -8.90 -23.84 4.57
CA PHE A 293 -8.97 -22.40 4.34
C PHE A 293 -8.40 -21.58 5.49
N THR A 294 -7.53 -20.61 5.17
CA THR A 294 -7.08 -19.58 6.12
C THR A 294 -7.72 -18.25 5.78
N ALA A 295 -8.87 -17.95 6.42
CA ALA A 295 -9.56 -16.66 6.24
C ALA A 295 -9.21 -15.69 7.39
N LYS A 296 -8.76 -14.45 7.09
CA LYS A 296 -8.51 -13.37 8.08
C LYS A 296 -8.61 -11.93 7.47
N GLY A 297 -9.17 -10.95 8.22
CA GLY A 297 -9.51 -9.48 8.06
C GLY A 297 -10.23 -8.88 6.80
N ASP A 298 -11.49 -8.38 6.86
CA ASP A 298 -12.37 -7.81 5.75
C ASP A 298 -12.53 -6.31 5.98
N ASP A 299 -11.38 -5.66 6.08
CA ASP A 299 -11.38 -4.23 5.90
C ASP A 299 -10.30 -3.88 4.89
N VAL A 300 -10.57 -2.86 4.09
CA VAL A 300 -9.56 -2.18 3.27
C VAL A 300 -8.38 -1.65 4.11
N THR A 301 -8.44 -1.82 5.44
CA THR A 301 -7.48 -1.43 6.50
C THR A 301 -6.55 -2.57 6.90
N SER A 302 -6.60 -3.67 6.15
CA SER A 302 -5.93 -4.90 6.49
C SER A 302 -4.62 -5.03 5.73
N SER A 303 -3.58 -5.52 6.40
CA SER A 303 -2.32 -5.91 5.75
C SER A 303 -2.45 -7.18 4.91
N ARG A 304 -3.64 -7.77 4.78
CA ARG A 304 -3.80 -9.15 4.31
C ARG A 304 -3.38 -9.37 2.87
N TYR A 305 -3.71 -8.44 1.98
CA TYR A 305 -3.22 -8.56 0.60
C TYR A 305 -1.69 -8.51 0.56
N VAL A 306 -1.07 -7.68 1.42
CA VAL A 306 0.38 -7.59 1.60
C VAL A 306 0.94 -8.87 2.24
N ASP A 307 0.21 -9.47 3.19
CA ASP A 307 0.58 -10.75 3.80
C ASP A 307 0.60 -11.86 2.76
N GLY A 308 -0.36 -11.87 1.81
CA GLY A 308 -0.38 -12.82 0.68
C GLY A 308 0.87 -12.70 -0.21
N PHE A 309 1.36 -11.48 -0.47
CA PHE A 309 2.66 -11.30 -1.11
C PHE A 309 3.78 -11.90 -0.28
N ARG A 310 3.77 -11.61 1.02
CA ARG A 310 4.85 -12.05 1.92
C ARG A 310 4.91 -13.56 2.09
N SER A 311 3.76 -14.25 2.09
CA SER A 311 3.67 -15.70 2.20
C SER A 311 3.58 -16.42 0.87
N ARG A 312 3.67 -15.70 -0.27
CA ARG A 312 3.48 -16.25 -1.62
C ARG A 312 2.19 -17.05 -1.77
N THR A 313 1.10 -16.44 -1.35
CA THR A 313 -0.19 -17.09 -1.29
C THR A 313 -1.21 -16.26 -2.08
N LEU A 314 -1.91 -16.93 -2.99
CA LEU A 314 -2.84 -16.27 -3.90
C LEU A 314 -3.91 -15.52 -3.10
N ASN A 315 -4.06 -14.24 -3.43
CA ASN A 315 -5.04 -13.37 -2.82
C ASN A 315 -6.41 -13.63 -3.45
N VAL A 316 -7.42 -13.89 -2.61
CA VAL A 316 -8.83 -13.96 -3.02
C VAL A 316 -9.60 -12.85 -2.30
N LEU A 317 -10.02 -11.84 -3.04
CA LEU A 317 -10.78 -10.70 -2.53
C LEU A 317 -12.27 -10.98 -2.71
N ILE A 318 -13.02 -11.09 -1.61
CA ILE A 318 -14.49 -11.09 -1.66
C ILE A 318 -14.97 -9.71 -1.23
N THR A 319 -15.38 -8.88 -2.18
CA THR A 319 -15.66 -7.48 -1.91
C THR A 319 -16.47 -6.84 -3.04
N GLU A 320 -16.86 -5.58 -2.88
CA GLU A 320 -17.37 -4.76 -3.98
C GLU A 320 -16.16 -4.41 -4.87
N ALA A 321 -15.94 -5.18 -5.94
CA ALA A 321 -14.67 -5.20 -6.68
C ALA A 321 -14.26 -3.79 -7.15
N GLU A 322 -15.19 -3.05 -7.73
CA GLU A 322 -14.94 -1.71 -8.26
C GLU A 322 -14.50 -0.71 -7.18
N GLU A 323 -15.14 -0.75 -6.02
CA GLU A 323 -14.80 0.13 -4.90
C GLU A 323 -13.44 -0.25 -4.28
N MET A 324 -13.16 -1.55 -4.17
CA MET A 324 -11.88 -2.06 -3.67
C MET A 324 -10.73 -1.60 -4.55
N PHE A 325 -10.83 -1.82 -5.87
CA PHE A 325 -9.82 -1.33 -6.78
C PHE A 325 -9.74 0.18 -6.69
N LYS A 326 -10.83 0.93 -6.89
CA LYS A 326 -10.81 2.39 -6.89
C LYS A 326 -10.18 3.04 -5.66
N TYR A 327 -10.41 2.52 -4.46
CA TYR A 327 -10.03 3.23 -3.23
C TYR A 327 -9.02 2.51 -2.33
N ALA A 328 -8.86 1.20 -2.43
CA ALA A 328 -8.13 0.40 -1.45
C ALA A 328 -6.88 -0.28 -2.00
N MET A 329 -6.80 -0.51 -3.31
CA MET A 329 -5.61 -1.13 -3.91
C MET A 329 -4.53 -0.07 -4.17
N PRO A 330 -3.33 -0.21 -3.55
CA PRO A 330 -2.25 0.75 -3.74
C PRO A 330 -1.65 0.62 -5.15
N PHE A 331 -1.14 1.73 -5.68
CA PHE A 331 -0.32 1.76 -6.90
C PHE A 331 -0.93 1.08 -8.15
N GLN A 332 -2.24 1.17 -8.37
CA GLN A 332 -2.90 0.54 -9.53
C GLN A 332 -2.36 0.97 -10.90
N CYS A 333 -1.69 2.13 -10.99
CA CYS A 333 -1.01 2.56 -12.21
C CYS A 333 0.33 1.85 -12.46
N GLU A 334 0.88 1.15 -11.45
CA GLU A 334 2.15 0.41 -11.54
C GLU A 334 1.96 -1.09 -11.37
N ILE A 335 0.88 -1.50 -10.72
CA ILE A 335 0.64 -2.88 -10.33
C ILE A 335 -0.68 -3.35 -10.94
N PRO A 336 -0.64 -4.30 -11.89
CA PRO A 336 -1.81 -4.84 -12.54
C PRO A 336 -2.48 -5.88 -11.63
N TRP A 337 -3.03 -5.45 -10.50
CA TRP A 337 -3.55 -6.31 -9.44
C TRP A 337 -4.48 -7.43 -9.92
N ARG A 338 -5.34 -7.13 -10.90
CA ARG A 338 -6.30 -8.09 -11.48
C ARG A 338 -5.62 -9.30 -12.15
N ASN A 339 -4.37 -9.16 -12.58
CA ASN A 339 -3.65 -10.24 -13.25
C ASN A 339 -3.22 -11.36 -12.30
N PHE A 340 -3.06 -11.08 -11.00
CA PHE A 340 -2.57 -12.07 -10.04
C PHE A 340 -3.38 -12.13 -8.73
N THR A 341 -4.54 -11.47 -8.70
CA THR A 341 -5.47 -11.49 -7.57
C THR A 341 -6.82 -11.97 -8.04
N PHE A 342 -7.37 -13.00 -7.40
CA PHE A 342 -8.74 -13.41 -7.62
C PHE A 342 -9.69 -12.44 -6.92
N VAL A 343 -10.77 -12.06 -7.59
CA VAL A 343 -11.79 -11.17 -7.02
C VAL A 343 -13.17 -11.74 -7.28
N ILE A 344 -13.94 -11.85 -6.21
CA ILE A 344 -15.33 -12.27 -6.20
C ILE A 344 -16.16 -11.08 -5.75
N ASP A 345 -17.17 -10.73 -6.54
CA ASP A 345 -18.11 -9.69 -6.17
C ASP A 345 -18.92 -10.11 -4.93
N GLY A 346 -19.00 -9.22 -3.96
CA GLY A 346 -19.66 -9.47 -2.67
C GLY A 346 -21.11 -9.96 -2.81
N PRO A 347 -21.97 -9.26 -3.57
CA PRO A 347 -23.32 -9.71 -3.91
C PRO A 347 -23.37 -11.12 -4.52
N LEU A 348 -22.50 -11.45 -5.49
CA LEU A 348 -22.44 -12.78 -6.10
C LEU A 348 -22.07 -13.85 -5.07
N PHE A 349 -21.04 -13.58 -4.25
CA PHE A 349 -20.62 -14.48 -3.18
C PHE A 349 -21.73 -14.69 -2.15
N LYS A 350 -22.48 -13.63 -1.81
CA LYS A 350 -23.58 -13.72 -0.86
C LYS A 350 -24.76 -14.55 -1.37
N ALA A 351 -25.01 -14.53 -2.68
CA ALA A 351 -26.07 -15.31 -3.30
C ALA A 351 -25.74 -16.80 -3.32
N ASP A 352 -24.53 -17.17 -3.74
CA ASP A 352 -24.07 -18.56 -3.77
C ASP A 352 -22.53 -18.64 -3.64
N PRO A 353 -22.00 -18.83 -2.42
CA PRO A 353 -20.56 -18.90 -2.18
C PRO A 353 -19.85 -20.02 -2.95
N ARG A 354 -20.51 -21.17 -3.13
CA ARG A 354 -19.89 -22.33 -3.78
C ARG A 354 -19.75 -22.09 -5.27
N LYS A 355 -20.84 -21.64 -5.90
CA LYS A 355 -20.81 -21.27 -7.32
C LYS A 355 -19.83 -20.12 -7.59
N ALA A 356 -19.78 -19.13 -6.71
CA ALA A 356 -18.87 -18.00 -6.86
C ALA A 356 -17.37 -18.39 -6.76
N LEU A 357 -17.06 -19.45 -6.00
CA LEU A 357 -15.69 -19.97 -5.86
C LEU A 357 -15.28 -20.98 -6.92
N THR A 358 -16.25 -21.66 -7.53
CA THR A 358 -15.99 -22.76 -8.48
C THR A 358 -14.99 -22.37 -9.58
N PRO A 359 -15.10 -21.21 -10.26
CA PRO A 359 -14.15 -20.83 -11.32
C PRO A 359 -12.71 -20.67 -10.82
N ILE A 360 -12.52 -20.14 -9.61
CA ILE A 360 -11.18 -19.96 -9.02
C ILE A 360 -10.55 -21.32 -8.73
N LEU A 361 -11.34 -22.28 -8.27
CA LEU A 361 -10.85 -23.61 -7.94
C LEU A 361 -10.57 -24.42 -9.19
N GLU A 362 -11.41 -24.31 -10.21
CA GLU A 362 -11.17 -24.90 -11.52
C GLU A 362 -9.86 -24.37 -12.11
N GLU A 363 -9.56 -23.07 -12.01
CA GLU A 363 -8.26 -22.53 -12.43
C GLU A 363 -7.10 -23.05 -11.55
N VAL A 364 -7.27 -23.06 -10.22
CA VAL A 364 -6.21 -23.48 -9.29
C VAL A 364 -5.84 -24.96 -9.45
N TYR A 365 -6.82 -25.83 -9.68
CA TYR A 365 -6.61 -27.27 -9.85
C TYR A 365 -6.44 -27.70 -11.30
N GLY A 366 -6.95 -26.93 -12.27
CA GLY A 366 -6.97 -27.28 -13.70
C GLY A 366 -5.98 -26.51 -14.57
N ASP A 367 -5.59 -25.28 -14.20
CA ASP A 367 -4.64 -24.45 -14.95
C ASP A 367 -3.43 -24.03 -14.11
N HIS A 368 -2.54 -24.99 -13.98
CA HIS A 368 -1.25 -24.85 -13.32
C HIS A 368 -0.33 -23.78 -13.93
N ALA A 369 -0.44 -23.50 -15.22
CA ALA A 369 0.38 -22.49 -15.88
C ALA A 369 -0.07 -21.08 -15.45
N ALA A 370 -1.39 -20.83 -15.40
CA ALA A 370 -1.94 -19.59 -14.88
C ALA A 370 -1.49 -19.33 -13.43
N ILE A 371 -1.56 -20.33 -12.56
CA ILE A 371 -1.12 -20.18 -11.15
C ILE A 371 0.35 -19.83 -11.03
N ARG A 372 1.21 -20.47 -11.83
CA ARG A 372 2.65 -20.14 -11.87
C ARG A 372 2.87 -18.69 -12.29
N GLU A 373 2.14 -18.22 -13.30
CA GLU A 373 2.24 -16.85 -13.77
C GLU A 373 1.77 -15.84 -12.72
N ARG A 374 0.65 -16.10 -12.03
CA ARG A 374 0.17 -15.25 -10.94
C ARG A 374 1.21 -15.12 -9.83
N LEU A 375 1.81 -16.23 -9.41
CA LEU A 375 2.84 -16.24 -8.37
C LEU A 375 4.13 -15.53 -8.83
N ARG A 376 4.53 -15.71 -10.09
CA ARG A 376 5.67 -14.97 -10.69
C ARG A 376 5.42 -13.46 -10.67
N LEU A 377 4.22 -13.01 -11.03
CA LEU A 377 3.84 -11.60 -10.96
C LEU A 377 3.80 -11.08 -9.52
N MET A 378 3.28 -11.86 -8.57
CA MET A 378 3.34 -11.50 -7.14
C MET A 378 4.78 -11.31 -6.67
N ASP A 379 5.69 -12.21 -7.03
CA ASP A 379 7.11 -12.10 -6.70
C ASP A 379 7.73 -10.85 -7.33
N TYR A 380 7.48 -10.60 -8.62
CA TYR A 380 7.97 -9.42 -9.33
C TYR A 380 7.52 -8.10 -8.68
N TYR A 381 6.23 -7.99 -8.35
CA TYR A 381 5.66 -6.77 -7.76
C TYR A 381 5.84 -6.67 -6.23
N SER A 382 6.36 -7.72 -5.57
CA SER A 382 6.58 -7.73 -4.12
C SER A 382 7.45 -6.57 -3.65
N LYS A 383 8.51 -6.22 -4.41
CA LYS A 383 9.39 -5.07 -4.12
C LYS A 383 8.65 -3.73 -4.11
N LYS A 384 7.50 -3.60 -4.77
CA LYS A 384 6.71 -2.35 -4.80
C LYS A 384 5.68 -2.28 -3.67
N ILE A 385 5.41 -3.38 -2.97
CA ILE A 385 4.33 -3.52 -1.97
C ILE A 385 4.85 -3.80 -0.58
N LEU A 386 5.85 -4.66 -0.46
CA LEU A 386 6.47 -5.03 0.81
C LEU A 386 7.51 -3.98 1.20
N TRP A 387 7.33 -3.35 2.35
CA TRP A 387 8.25 -2.36 2.91
C TRP A 387 9.62 -2.94 3.26
N ASP A 388 9.67 -4.21 3.67
CA ASP A 388 10.86 -4.89 4.15
C ASP A 388 11.38 -5.93 3.16
N ALA A 389 10.92 -5.91 1.90
CA ALA A 389 11.49 -6.75 0.86
C ALA A 389 12.91 -6.28 0.47
N PRO A 390 13.85 -7.20 0.17
CA PRO A 390 15.13 -6.83 -0.42
C PRO A 390 14.93 -5.96 -1.67
N GLY A 391 15.62 -4.82 -1.73
CA GLY A 391 15.46 -3.87 -2.84
C GLY A 391 14.06 -3.25 -2.91
N SER A 392 13.33 -3.16 -1.80
CA SER A 392 12.01 -2.53 -1.76
C SER A 392 12.05 -1.13 -2.37
N THR A 393 11.11 -0.87 -3.26
CA THR A 393 10.84 0.42 -3.90
C THR A 393 9.50 0.99 -3.47
N THR A 394 8.89 0.43 -2.42
CA THR A 394 7.57 0.83 -1.93
C THR A 394 7.51 2.32 -1.59
N ALA A 395 8.55 2.89 -0.95
CA ALA A 395 8.60 4.33 -0.69
C ALA A 395 8.60 5.17 -1.98
N ARG A 396 9.32 4.75 -3.02
CA ARG A 396 9.30 5.40 -4.34
C ARG A 396 7.94 5.29 -5.01
N SER A 397 7.27 4.13 -4.91
CA SER A 397 5.91 3.93 -5.41
C SER A 397 4.92 4.89 -4.74
N VAL A 398 5.07 5.15 -3.44
CA VAL A 398 4.30 6.19 -2.74
C VAL A 398 4.58 7.58 -3.32
N LEU A 399 5.84 7.96 -3.50
CA LEU A 399 6.19 9.27 -4.08
C LEU A 399 5.65 9.46 -5.51
N ARG A 400 5.72 8.42 -6.36
CA ARG A 400 5.12 8.44 -7.71
C ARG A 400 3.60 8.52 -7.66
N ALA A 401 2.95 7.78 -6.77
CA ALA A 401 1.50 7.86 -6.58
C ALA A 401 1.08 9.27 -6.13
N MET A 402 1.78 9.86 -5.16
CA MET A 402 1.57 11.23 -4.69
C MET A 402 1.67 12.24 -5.82
N THR A 403 2.75 12.14 -6.61
CA THR A 403 2.99 13.02 -7.74
C THR A 403 1.86 12.94 -8.77
N ARG A 404 1.34 11.73 -9.05
CA ARG A 404 0.25 11.54 -10.02
C ARG A 404 -1.10 12.02 -9.50
N GLN A 405 -1.43 11.73 -8.24
CA GLN A 405 -2.78 11.89 -7.70
C GLN A 405 -3.00 13.21 -6.96
N CYS A 406 -1.96 13.77 -6.35
CA CYS A 406 -2.07 14.92 -5.45
C CYS A 406 -1.49 16.21 -6.03
N LEU A 407 -0.43 16.13 -6.86
CA LEU A 407 0.14 17.34 -7.46
C LEU A 407 -0.69 17.82 -8.64
N THR A 408 -0.89 19.13 -8.70
CA THR A 408 -1.52 19.79 -9.83
C THR A 408 -0.59 19.83 -11.04
N GLU A 409 -1.15 19.93 -12.24
CA GLU A 409 -0.35 20.14 -13.46
C GLU A 409 0.48 21.42 -13.39
N LYS A 410 -0.01 22.45 -12.70
CA LYS A 410 0.75 23.68 -12.42
C LYS A 410 1.99 23.41 -11.58
N ALA A 411 1.88 22.61 -10.52
CA ALA A 411 3.01 22.24 -9.66
C ALA A 411 4.07 21.44 -10.44
N LYS A 412 3.62 20.47 -11.26
CA LYS A 412 4.51 19.69 -12.14
C LYS A 412 5.20 20.57 -13.17
N ALA A 413 4.47 21.45 -13.85
CA ALA A 413 5.03 22.38 -14.83
C ALA A 413 6.01 23.39 -14.22
N ASP A 414 5.72 23.88 -13.02
CA ASP A 414 6.64 24.77 -12.28
C ASP A 414 7.97 24.07 -11.98
N PHE A 415 7.92 22.84 -11.45
CA PHE A 415 9.11 22.03 -11.22
C PHE A 415 9.92 21.83 -12.50
N ILE A 416 9.27 21.49 -13.61
CA ILE A 416 9.91 21.35 -14.92
C ILE A 416 10.62 22.65 -15.31
N ARG A 417 9.97 23.80 -15.17
CA ARG A 417 10.56 25.11 -15.52
C ARG A 417 11.77 25.45 -14.66
N ARG A 418 11.75 25.14 -13.36
CA ARG A 418 12.87 25.42 -12.44
C ARG A 418 14.09 24.54 -12.73
N THR A 419 13.86 23.25 -13.04
CA THR A 419 14.93 22.26 -13.26
C THR A 419 15.38 22.15 -14.72
N SER A 420 14.56 22.49 -15.70
CA SER A 420 14.93 22.45 -17.14
C SER A 420 15.99 23.46 -17.53
N LYS A 421 16.14 24.55 -16.76
CA LYS A 421 17.27 25.50 -16.92
C LYS A 421 18.64 24.82 -16.76
N TRP A 422 18.70 23.62 -16.18
CA TRP A 422 19.96 22.91 -15.94
C TRP A 422 20.42 21.99 -17.06
N LYS A 423 19.59 21.62 -18.04
CA LYS A 423 20.03 20.72 -19.13
C LYS A 423 19.22 20.93 -20.41
N HIS A 424 19.72 21.78 -21.31
CA HIS A 424 19.15 21.96 -22.65
C HIS A 424 19.34 20.75 -23.60
N GLY A 425 19.94 19.63 -23.15
CA GLY A 425 20.32 18.50 -24.02
C GLY A 425 19.52 17.19 -23.90
N GLU A 426 18.80 16.92 -22.81
CA GLU A 426 18.23 15.57 -22.53
C GLU A 426 16.68 15.46 -22.65
N TRP A 427 15.99 16.56 -22.98
CA TRP A 427 14.54 16.67 -22.79
C TRP A 427 13.64 15.93 -23.80
N MET A 428 14.14 15.43 -24.94
CA MET A 428 13.27 14.88 -25.98
C MET A 428 12.77 13.43 -25.75
N ARG A 429 13.20 12.72 -24.71
CA ARG A 429 12.78 11.30 -24.50
C ARG A 429 11.62 11.09 -23.52
N LEU A 430 11.31 12.04 -22.64
CA LEU A 430 10.28 11.86 -21.60
C LEU A 430 8.85 12.12 -22.07
N CYS A 431 8.64 12.74 -23.23
CA CYS A 431 7.30 13.12 -23.70
C CYS A 431 6.54 12.05 -24.51
N ASN A 432 7.18 10.94 -24.90
CA ASN A 432 6.54 9.92 -25.74
C ASN A 432 5.98 8.71 -24.98
N ALA A 433 6.20 8.59 -23.67
CA ALA A 433 5.65 7.51 -22.87
C ALA A 433 4.39 7.99 -22.10
N GLY A 434 3.24 7.93 -22.76
CA GLY A 434 1.92 7.82 -22.12
C GLY A 434 1.44 8.98 -21.23
N GLY A 435 0.94 10.06 -21.84
CA GLY A 435 -0.08 10.91 -21.20
C GLY A 435 0.18 12.42 -21.14
N MET A 436 1.35 12.92 -21.52
CA MET A 436 1.69 14.36 -21.42
C MET A 436 1.44 15.21 -22.69
N HIS A 437 0.65 14.73 -23.67
CA HIS A 437 0.36 15.52 -24.88
C HIS A 437 -0.44 16.80 -24.63
N ALA A 438 -1.12 16.94 -23.48
CA ALA A 438 -1.88 18.15 -23.15
C ALA A 438 -1.00 19.35 -22.74
N ILE A 439 0.22 19.13 -22.24
CA ILE A 439 1.04 20.19 -21.61
C ILE A 439 1.71 21.09 -22.66
N LEU A 440 2.16 20.51 -23.78
CA LEU A 440 2.85 21.28 -24.84
C LEU A 440 1.91 22.23 -25.62
N ARG A 441 0.60 21.97 -25.66
CA ARG A 441 -0.37 22.91 -26.26
C ARG A 441 -0.65 24.13 -25.38
N TYR A 442 -0.46 24.02 -24.06
CA TYR A 442 -0.74 25.12 -23.13
C TYR A 442 0.41 26.13 -23.06
N SER A 443 1.68 25.69 -23.14
CA SER A 443 2.83 26.60 -23.11
C SER A 443 2.93 27.49 -24.35
N ARG A 444 2.55 27.02 -25.54
CA ARG A 444 2.56 27.85 -26.77
C ARG A 444 1.44 28.91 -26.82
N ARG A 445 0.50 28.90 -25.88
CA ARG A 445 -0.60 29.87 -25.80
C ARG A 445 -0.39 30.97 -24.76
N ILE A 446 0.66 30.88 -23.94
CA ILE A 446 0.98 31.89 -22.92
C ILE A 446 2.04 32.87 -23.45
N ASP A 447 2.78 32.50 -24.50
CA ASP A 447 3.76 33.37 -25.18
C ASP A 447 3.22 34.02 -26.48
N LYS A 448 1.90 34.16 -26.59
CA LYS A 448 1.19 35.03 -27.54
C LYS A 448 0.04 35.70 -26.81
#